data_AF-A0A4Q8T9R7-F1
#
_entry.id   AF-A0A4Q8T9R7-F1
#
_cell.length_a   1.000
_cell.length_b   1.000
_cell.length_c   1.000
_cell.angle_alpha   90.00
_cell.angle_beta   90.00
_cell.angle_gamma   90.00
#
_symmetry.space_group_name_H-M   'P 1'
#
loop_
_entity.id
_entity.type
_entity.pdbx_description
1 polymer ?
#
loop_
_entity_poly.entity_id
_entity_poly.type
_entity_poly.pdbx_seq_one_letter_code
_entity_poly.pdbx_strand_id
1 'polypeptide(L)'
;MFENKLKQDFGAAGINQKWCTDFTYLFLSNGEVRYNCAILDLHDRSVVASITDRNITSDLAIRTLQKALDSQPKIQGELILHSDQGSQ
;
A
#
# COMPACT_ATOMS: atom_id res chain seq x y z
N MET A 1 20.40 -2.05 -0.12
CA MET A 1 19.37 -1.48 -1.01
C MET A 1 18.68 -2.62 -1.73
N PHE A 2 17.34 -2.59 -1.80
CA PHE A 2 16.56 -3.58 -2.56
C PHE A 2 16.47 -3.14 -4.04
N GLU A 3 16.27 -4.10 -4.95
CA GLU A 3 16.08 -3.80 -6.36
C GLU A 3 14.72 -3.11 -6.60
N ASN A 4 14.73 -1.99 -7.33
CA ASN A 4 13.50 -1.38 -7.81
C ASN A 4 12.92 -2.19 -8.99
N LYS A 5 12.05 -3.15 -8.67
CA LYS A 5 11.33 -3.96 -9.66
C LYS A 5 10.34 -3.16 -10.51
N LEU A 6 9.78 -2.07 -9.98
CA LEU A 6 8.73 -1.28 -10.65
C LEU A 6 9.31 -0.40 -11.77
N LYS A 7 10.53 0.14 -11.58
CA LYS A 7 11.22 1.02 -12.54
C LYS A 7 10.35 2.18 -13.06
N GLN A 8 9.53 2.76 -12.18
CA GLN A 8 8.56 3.83 -12.47
C GLN A 8 7.45 3.44 -13.48
N ASP A 9 7.32 2.15 -13.81
CA ASP A 9 6.20 1.65 -14.60
C ASP A 9 4.98 1.39 -13.69
N PHE A 10 4.19 2.44 -13.51
CA PHE A 10 2.96 2.43 -12.72
C PHE A 10 1.74 1.88 -13.47
N GLY A 11 1.90 1.34 -14.69
CA GLY A 11 0.83 0.69 -15.44
C GLY A 11 0.73 -0.79 -15.12
N ALA A 12 -0.50 -1.33 -15.05
CA ALA A 12 -0.75 -2.77 -14.95
C ALA A 12 -1.84 -3.19 -15.94
N ALA A 13 -1.63 -4.32 -16.62
CA ALA A 13 -2.56 -4.82 -17.65
C ALA A 13 -3.78 -5.52 -17.05
N GLY A 14 -3.68 -6.00 -15.81
CA GLY A 14 -4.78 -6.59 -15.06
C GLY A 14 -4.61 -6.40 -13.56
N ILE A 15 -5.69 -6.68 -12.82
CA ILE A 15 -5.71 -6.64 -11.36
C ILE A 15 -4.64 -7.56 -10.76
N ASN A 16 -4.17 -7.21 -9.57
CA ASN A 16 -3.23 -7.98 -8.74
C ASN A 16 -1.87 -8.27 -9.40
N GLN A 17 -1.46 -7.46 -10.37
CA GLN A 17 -0.10 -7.53 -10.95
C GLN A 17 0.89 -6.62 -10.23
N LYS A 18 0.45 -5.42 -9.87
CA LYS A 18 1.28 -4.41 -9.19
C LYS A 18 0.43 -3.65 -8.19
N TRP A 19 0.90 -3.62 -6.96
CA TRP A 19 0.34 -2.81 -5.88
C TRP A 19 1.30 -1.71 -5.48
N CYS A 20 0.77 -0.57 -5.08
CA CYS A 20 1.52 0.52 -4.49
C CYS A 20 1.06 0.73 -3.05
N THR A 21 2.00 0.89 -2.12
CA THR A 21 1.73 1.24 -0.73
C THR A 21 2.25 2.64 -0.43
N ASP A 22 1.48 3.40 0.33
CA ASP A 22 1.89 4.73 0.80
C ASP A 22 1.28 5.05 2.18
N PHE A 23 1.90 6.01 2.87
CA PHE A 23 1.37 6.58 4.11
C PHE A 23 0.81 7.97 3.84
N THR A 24 -0.35 8.27 4.43
CA THR A 24 -0.92 9.62 4.43
C THR A 24 -1.35 10.06 5.82
N TYR A 25 -1.43 11.37 6.01
CA TYR A 25 -1.79 12.02 7.26
C TYR A 25 -3.29 12.31 7.29
N LEU A 26 -3.92 11.96 8.40
CA LEU A 26 -5.31 12.30 8.70
C LEU A 26 -5.33 13.27 9.88
N PHE A 27 -5.73 14.50 9.62
CA PHE A 27 -5.89 15.54 10.64
C PHE A 27 -7.31 15.48 11.20
N LEU A 28 -7.44 15.14 12.48
CA LEU A 28 -8.73 15.05 13.16
C LEU A 28 -9.15 16.42 13.71
N SER A 29 -10.47 16.61 13.87
CA SER A 29 -11.04 17.87 14.38
C SER A 29 -10.63 18.20 15.81
N ASN A 30 -10.20 17.22 16.60
CA ASN A 30 -9.67 17.40 17.94
C ASN A 30 -8.16 17.73 17.97
N GLY A 31 -7.55 17.97 16.82
CA GLY A 31 -6.13 18.31 16.68
C GLY A 31 -5.18 17.10 16.69
N GLU A 32 -5.69 15.88 16.86
CA GLU A 32 -4.86 14.68 16.75
C GLU A 32 -4.52 14.35 15.29
N VAL A 33 -3.31 13.84 15.07
CA VAL A 33 -2.90 13.25 13.79
C VAL A 33 -3.05 11.74 13.87
N ARG A 34 -3.57 11.16 12.78
CA ARG A 34 -3.54 9.73 12.51
C ARG A 34 -2.81 9.48 11.19
N TYR A 35 -2.32 8.26 11.02
CA TYR A 35 -1.63 7.83 9.83
C TYR A 35 -2.44 6.71 9.20
N ASN A 36 -2.68 6.79 7.90
CA ASN A 36 -3.30 5.72 7.14
C ASN A 36 -2.24 5.12 6.21
N CYS A 37 -2.08 3.80 6.28
CA CYS A 37 -1.36 3.06 5.27
C CYS A 37 -2.39 2.47 4.31
N ALA A 38 -2.25 2.76 3.02
CA ALA A 38 -3.14 2.28 1.98
C ALA A 38 -2.36 1.50 0.93
N ILE A 39 -2.95 0.40 0.46
CA ILE A 39 -2.46 -0.39 -0.67
C ILE A 39 -3.44 -0.23 -1.82
N LEU A 40 -2.95 0.29 -2.93
CA LEU A 40 -3.70 0.50 -4.17
C LEU A 40 -3.32 -0.55 -5.21
N ASP A 41 -4.31 -1.05 -5.96
CA ASP A 41 -4.06 -1.78 -7.19
C ASP A 41 -3.75 -0.79 -8.32
N LEU A 42 -2.60 -0.97 -9.00
CA LEU A 42 -2.19 -0.04 -10.05
C LEU A 42 -2.97 -0.19 -11.36
N HIS A 43 -3.74 -1.26 -11.53
CA HIS A 43 -4.58 -1.48 -12.72
C HIS A 43 -5.76 -0.51 -12.75
N ASP A 44 -6.55 -0.46 -11.68
CA ASP A 44 -7.80 0.29 -11.61
C ASP A 44 -7.83 1.38 -10.52
N ARG A 45 -6.73 1.52 -9.77
CA ARG A 45 -6.58 2.46 -8.63
C ARG A 45 -7.52 2.19 -7.47
N SER A 46 -8.09 0.98 -7.39
CA SER A 46 -8.90 0.56 -6.24
C SER A 46 -8.04 0.40 -4.99
N VAL A 47 -8.65 0.68 -3.82
CA VAL A 47 -8.03 0.40 -2.52
C VAL A 47 -8.23 -1.07 -2.20
N VAL A 48 -7.14 -1.84 -2.18
CA VAL A 48 -7.16 -3.26 -1.80
C VAL A 48 -7.30 -3.40 -0.29
N ALA A 49 -6.54 -2.59 0.47
CA ALA A 49 -6.67 -2.49 1.91
C ALA A 49 -6.18 -1.13 2.41
N SER A 50 -6.72 -0.69 3.55
CA SER A 50 -6.07 0.34 4.35
C SER A 50 -6.24 0.05 5.85
N ILE A 51 -5.29 0.54 6.64
CA ILE A 51 -5.35 0.54 8.10
C ILE A 51 -4.90 1.92 8.60
N THR A 52 -5.60 2.42 9.62
CA THR A 52 -5.28 3.68 10.30
C THR A 52 -4.71 3.41 11.68
N ASP A 53 -3.65 4.13 12.06
CA ASP A 53 -3.00 4.04 13.36
C ASP A 53 -2.54 5.42 13.87
N ARG A 54 -2.03 5.47 15.10
CA ARG A 54 -1.45 6.66 15.74
C ARG A 54 0.00 6.92 15.34
N ASN A 55 0.70 5.91 14.80
CA ASN A 55 2.12 6.00 14.49
C ASN A 55 2.42 5.44 13.09
N ILE A 56 3.37 6.06 12.38
CA ILE A 56 3.95 5.53 11.15
C ILE A 56 5.00 4.47 11.50
N THR A 57 4.65 3.19 11.34
CA THR A 57 5.51 2.07 11.73
C THR A 57 5.51 0.99 10.66
N SER A 58 6.58 0.18 10.64
CA SER A 58 6.62 -1.03 9.81
C SER A 58 5.50 -2.01 10.15
N ASP A 59 5.08 -2.07 11.43
CA ASP A 59 3.93 -2.88 11.86
C ASP A 59 2.63 -2.46 11.16
N LEU A 60 2.38 -1.16 11.02
CA LEU A 60 1.22 -0.65 10.29
C LEU A 60 1.26 -1.09 8.81
N ALA A 61 2.41 -1.01 8.15
CA ALA A 61 2.57 -1.47 6.77
C ALA A 61 2.36 -3.00 6.65
N ILE A 62 2.97 -3.79 7.56
CA ILE A 62 2.86 -5.25 7.58
C ILE A 62 1.39 -5.68 7.77
N ARG A 63 0.68 -5.09 8.73
CA ARG A 63 -0.74 -5.41 8.95
C ARG A 63 -1.60 -5.02 7.76
N THR A 64 -1.31 -3.90 7.10
CA THR A 64 -2.04 -3.47 5.91
C THR A 64 -1.81 -4.44 4.74
N LEU A 65 -0.57 -4.89 4.55
CA LEU A 65 -0.24 -5.92 3.56
C LEU A 65 -0.92 -7.26 3.86
N GLN A 66 -0.90 -7.71 5.11
CA GLN A 66 -1.59 -8.94 5.49
C GLN A 66 -3.09 -8.85 5.19
N LYS A 67 -3.73 -7.73 5.56
CA LYS A 67 -5.14 -7.46 5.23
C LYS A 67 -5.40 -7.48 3.72
N ALA A 68 -4.50 -6.93 2.90
CA ALA A 68 -4.62 -6.96 1.45
C ALA A 68 -4.53 -8.39 0.91
N LEU A 69 -3.53 -9.16 1.34
CA LEU A 69 -3.35 -10.56 0.92
C LEU A 69 -4.55 -11.43 1.31
N ASP A 70 -5.07 -11.28 2.53
CA ASP A 70 -6.22 -12.03 3.03
C ASP A 70 -7.53 -11.68 2.29
N SER A 71 -7.61 -10.47 1.73
CA SER A 71 -8.78 -10.02 0.95
C SER A 71 -8.85 -10.64 -0.45
N GLN A 72 -7.73 -11.19 -0.94
CA GLN A 72 -7.64 -11.72 -2.30
C GLN A 72 -7.77 -13.24 -2.30
N PRO A 73 -8.89 -13.80 -2.81
CA PRO A 73 -9.14 -15.24 -2.74
C PRO A 73 -8.09 -16.06 -3.50
N LYS A 74 -7.52 -15.53 -4.59
CA LYS A 74 -6.36 -16.09 -5.32
C LYS A 74 -5.63 -14.99 -6.10
N ILE A 75 -4.42 -14.64 -5.67
CA ILE A 75 -3.46 -13.94 -6.53
C ILE A 75 -2.85 -14.97 -7.47
N GLN A 76 -2.93 -14.75 -8.78
CA GLN A 76 -2.35 -15.65 -9.77
C GLN A 76 -1.06 -15.04 -10.33
N GLY A 77 0.05 -15.79 -10.25
CA GLY A 77 1.34 -15.34 -10.78
C GLY A 77 2.12 -14.43 -9.82
N GLU A 78 3.02 -13.62 -10.38
CA GLU A 78 3.83 -12.67 -9.62
C GLU A 78 3.04 -11.39 -9.35
N LEU A 79 3.01 -10.97 -8.09
CA LEU A 79 2.55 -9.66 -7.64
C LEU A 79 3.76 -8.84 -7.19
N ILE A 80 3.88 -7.62 -7.68
CA ILE A 80 4.88 -6.66 -7.22
C ILE A 80 4.23 -5.71 -6.22
N LEU A 81 4.74 -5.64 -4.99
CA LEU A 81 4.44 -4.55 -4.07
C LEU A 81 5.54 -3.49 -4.17
N HIS A 82 5.15 -2.25 -4.47
CA HIS A 82 6.04 -1.11 -4.47
C HIS A 82 5.71 -0.18 -3.31
N SER A 83 6.72 0.14 -2.50
CA SER A 83 6.69 1.25 -1.53
C SER A 83 7.57 2.34 -2.09
N ASP A 84 7.10 3.59 -2.08
CA ASP A 84 8.00 4.71 -2.24
C ASP A 84 8.95 4.75 -1.02
N GLN A 85 10.24 4.99 -1.27
CA GLN A 85 11.28 5.12 -0.24
C GLN A 85 11.78 6.56 -0.13
N GLY A 86 11.10 7.52 -0.76
CA GLY A 86 11.29 8.93 -0.50
C GLY A 86 11.09 9.26 0.99
N SER A 87 11.76 10.31 1.45
CA SER A 87 11.51 10.84 2.80
C SER A 87 10.13 11.47 2.86
N GLN A 88 9.33 11.09 3.86
CA GLN A 88 8.17 11.87 4.31
C GLN A 88 8.56 12.85 5.42
#